data_AF-A0A1G7QF06-F1
#
_entry.id   AF-A0A1G7QF06-F1
#
_cell.length_a   1.000
_cell.length_b   1.000
_cell.length_c   1.000
_cell.angle_alpha   90.00
_cell.angle_beta   90.00
_cell.angle_gamma   90.00
#
_symmetry.space_group_name_H-M   'P 1'
#
loop_
_entity.id
_entity.type
_entity.pdbx_description
1 polymer ?
#
loop_
_entity_poly.entity_id
_entity_poly.type
_entity_poly.pdbx_seq_one_letter_code
_entity_poly.pdbx_strand_id
1 'polypeptide(L)'
;MYARKDRKRRKMLFVLFGDKIKLDVSIDAVVEMINLELGKQGIVNAADIKYCRHYFGKRQAENERPKLIAEMAPRNNSNSLTIRKQVKSIQPDLEEVDWTDVDEISVAIEGIKSKFTKR
;
A
#
# COMPACT_ATOMS: atom_id res chain seq x y z
N MET A 1 12.00 24.61 19.05
CA MET A 1 10.89 23.68 18.73
C MET A 1 10.90 23.37 17.23
N TYR A 2 10.70 22.12 16.83
CA TYR A 2 10.67 21.77 15.40
C TYR A 2 9.38 22.27 14.73
N ALA A 3 9.50 22.96 13.60
CA ALA A 3 8.35 23.43 12.84
C ALA A 3 7.45 22.26 12.42
N ARG A 4 6.13 22.37 12.68
CA ARG A 4 5.13 21.32 12.39
C ARG A 4 4.74 21.21 10.90
N LYS A 5 5.24 22.12 10.06
CA LYS A 5 4.84 22.28 8.65
C LYS A 5 4.92 20.97 7.84
N ASP A 6 5.82 20.07 8.22
CA ASP A 6 6.11 18.83 7.47
C ASP A 6 5.87 17.53 8.27
N ARG A 7 4.92 17.51 9.22
CA ARG A 7 4.72 16.30 10.06
C ARG A 7 4.44 15.04 9.24
N LYS A 8 3.63 15.13 8.17
CA LYS A 8 3.31 13.99 7.29
C LYS A 8 4.53 13.47 6.55
N ARG A 9 5.33 14.37 5.96
CA ARG A 9 6.59 14.04 5.27
C ARG A 9 7.57 13.34 6.21
N ARG A 10 7.76 13.88 7.42
CA ARG A 10 8.66 13.27 8.42
C ARG A 10 8.15 11.93 8.94
N LYS A 11 6.84 11.74 9.05
CA LYS A 11 6.25 10.44 9.38
C LYS A 11 6.57 9.42 8.28
N MET A 12 6.36 9.79 7.02
CA MET A 12 6.68 8.92 5.88
C MET A 12 8.17 8.58 5.82
N LEU A 13 9.03 9.58 6.02
CA LEU A 13 10.48 9.38 6.11
C LEU A 13 10.84 8.34 7.17
N PHE A 14 10.20 8.39 8.35
CA PHE A 14 10.45 7.41 9.41
C PHE A 14 9.88 6.02 9.12
N VAL A 15 8.75 5.91 8.41
CA VAL A 15 8.20 4.61 7.99
C VAL A 15 9.11 3.94 6.97
N LEU A 16 9.64 4.70 6.00
CA LEU A 16 10.47 4.16 4.93
C LEU A 16 11.90 3.85 5.39
N PHE A 17 12.49 4.73 6.21
CA PHE A 17 13.91 4.65 6.60
C PHE A 17 14.09 4.48 8.11
N GLY A 18 13.10 3.91 8.80
CA GLY A 18 13.07 3.79 10.26
C GLY A 18 14.30 3.07 10.82
N ASP A 19 14.73 2.00 10.17
CA ASP A 19 15.90 1.21 10.58
C ASP A 19 17.18 2.04 10.52
N LYS A 20 17.39 2.77 9.41
CA LYS A 20 18.53 3.68 9.24
C LYS A 20 18.52 4.84 10.23
N ILE A 21 17.34 5.41 10.49
CA ILE A 21 17.17 6.54 11.42
C ILE A 21 17.48 6.14 12.86
N LYS A 22 17.22 4.89 13.24
CA LYS A 22 17.48 4.37 14.59
C LYS A 22 18.92 3.89 14.82
N LEU A 23 19.72 3.73 13.77
CA LEU A 23 21.13 3.36 13.91
C LEU A 23 21.83 4.34 14.85
N ASP A 24 22.68 3.81 15.74
CA ASP A 24 23.49 4.60 16.65
C ASP A 24 24.75 5.12 15.95
N VAL A 25 24.52 5.91 14.91
CA VAL A 25 25.54 6.60 14.11
C VAL A 25 25.24 8.10 14.07
N SER A 26 26.23 8.88 13.61
CA SER A 26 26.11 10.33 13.51
C SER A 26 24.91 10.73 12.63
N ILE A 27 24.28 11.84 12.97
CA ILE A 27 23.09 12.31 12.26
C ILE A 27 23.42 12.60 10.79
N ASP A 28 24.60 13.15 10.52
CA ASP A 28 25.02 13.49 9.17
C ASP A 28 25.26 12.24 8.33
N ALA A 29 25.81 11.16 8.91
CA ALA A 29 25.91 9.87 8.22
C ALA A 29 24.53 9.28 7.87
N VAL A 30 23.54 9.41 8.75
CA VAL A 30 22.15 9.01 8.43
C VAL A 30 21.58 9.83 7.29
N VAL A 31 21.80 11.15 7.30
CA VAL A 31 21.35 12.05 6.24
C VAL A 31 21.97 11.66 4.90
N GLU A 32 23.28 11.43 4.86
CA GLU A 32 24.00 11.03 3.65
C GLU A 32 23.50 9.70 3.12
N MET A 33 23.37 8.67 3.98
CA MET A 33 22.86 7.36 3.57
C MET A 33 21.48 7.44 2.94
N ILE A 34 20.56 8.20 3.53
CA ILE A 34 19.19 8.32 3.03
C ILE A 34 19.15 9.16 1.74
N ASN A 35 19.87 10.28 1.68
CA ASN A 35 19.91 11.10 0.47
C ASN A 35 20.58 10.37 -0.72
N LEU A 36 21.59 9.54 -0.44
CA LEU A 36 22.23 8.68 -1.45
C LEU A 36 21.24 7.65 -1.99
N GLU A 37 20.47 7.00 -1.12
CA GLU A 37 19.44 6.04 -1.53
C GLU A 37 18.29 6.69 -2.30
N LEU A 38 17.93 7.94 -1.96
CA LEU A 38 16.95 8.72 -2.71
C LEU A 38 17.52 9.28 -4.04
N GLY A 39 18.80 9.09 -4.32
CA GLY A 39 19.46 9.55 -5.54
C GLY A 39 19.64 11.06 -5.65
N LYS A 40 19.36 11.82 -4.58
CA LYS A 40 19.44 13.28 -4.60
C LYS A 40 19.76 13.86 -3.22
N GLN A 41 20.78 14.72 -3.20
CA GLN A 41 21.19 15.44 -2.01
C GLN A 41 20.19 16.54 -1.62
N GLY A 42 20.06 16.77 -0.31
CA GLY A 42 19.24 17.86 0.25
C GLY A 42 17.74 17.58 0.35
N ILE A 43 17.27 16.35 0.07
CA ILE A 43 15.86 15.96 0.32
C ILE A 43 15.60 15.85 1.83
N VAL A 44 16.55 15.26 2.54
CA VAL A 44 16.50 15.05 3.98
C VAL A 44 17.62 15.85 4.63
N ASN A 45 17.28 16.55 5.72
CA ASN A 45 18.21 17.34 6.50
C ASN A 45 18.35 16.79 7.93
N ALA A 46 19.42 17.18 8.63
CA ALA A 46 19.66 16.77 10.02
C ALA A 46 18.48 17.09 10.96
N ALA A 47 17.75 18.18 10.71
CA ALA A 47 16.56 18.53 11.48
C ALA A 47 15.43 17.50 11.37
N ASP A 48 15.28 16.86 10.21
CA ASP A 48 14.29 15.81 9.99
C ASP A 48 14.67 14.54 10.75
N ILE A 49 15.95 14.13 10.71
CA ILE A 49 16.45 12.98 11.46
C ILE A 49 16.28 13.19 12.98
N LYS A 50 16.66 14.36 13.49
CA LYS A 50 16.46 14.72 14.91
C LYS A 50 14.99 14.65 15.31
N TYR A 51 14.10 15.19 14.47
CA TYR A 51 12.66 15.11 14.68
C TYR A 51 12.18 13.66 14.74
N CYS A 52 12.60 12.83 13.78
CA CYS A 52 12.17 11.44 13.69
C CYS A 52 12.63 10.63 14.91
N ARG A 53 13.91 10.75 15.31
CA ARG A 53 14.43 10.09 16.52
C ARG A 53 13.66 10.52 17.77
N HIS A 54 13.37 11.82 17.90
CA HIS A 54 12.69 12.35 19.09
C HIS A 54 11.22 11.92 19.19
N TYR A 55 10.46 12.04 18.09
CA TYR A 55 9.00 11.83 18.11
C TYR A 55 8.56 10.40 17.77
N PHE A 56 9.36 9.68 16.98
CA PHE A 56 8.99 8.35 16.49
C PHE A 56 9.95 7.24 16.98
N GLY A 57 11.18 7.58 17.37
CA GLY A 57 12.18 6.60 17.81
C GLY A 57 11.79 5.76 19.03
N LYS A 58 10.98 6.31 19.95
CA LYS A 58 10.57 5.61 21.18
C LYS A 58 9.32 4.71 21.02
N ARG A 59 8.61 4.77 19.89
CA ARG A 59 7.24 4.21 19.78
C ARG A 59 7.15 2.80 19.19
N GLN A 60 8.25 2.18 18.79
CA GLN A 60 8.20 0.98 17.94
C GLN A 60 8.58 -0.34 18.61
N ALA A 61 8.79 -0.40 19.93
CA ALA A 61 8.98 -1.70 20.59
C ALA A 61 7.70 -2.59 20.51
N GLU A 62 6.50 -2.01 20.34
CA GLU A 62 5.24 -2.78 20.43
C GLU A 62 4.39 -2.87 19.16
N ASN A 63 4.52 -1.96 18.18
CA ASN A 63 3.45 -1.77 17.18
C ASN A 63 3.82 -2.02 15.70
N GLU A 64 5.04 -2.44 15.37
CA GLU A 64 5.47 -2.62 13.97
C GLU A 64 6.00 -4.01 13.65
N ARG A 65 5.40 -5.05 14.24
CA ARG A 65 5.26 -6.27 13.44
C ARG A 65 4.24 -5.93 12.35
N PRO A 66 4.56 -6.04 11.05
CA PRO A 66 3.51 -6.05 10.06
C PRO A 66 2.55 -7.15 10.50
N LYS A 67 1.29 -6.77 10.76
CA LYS A 67 0.20 -7.74 10.76
C LYS A 67 0.23 -8.28 9.34
N LEU A 68 1.00 -9.36 9.12
CA LEU A 68 0.76 -10.28 8.03
C LEU A 68 -0.74 -10.45 8.05
N ILE A 69 -1.37 -10.11 6.93
CA ILE A 69 -2.79 -10.29 6.72
C ILE A 69 -2.98 -11.81 6.88
N ALA A 70 -3.22 -12.22 8.13
CA ALA A 70 -3.62 -13.55 8.47
C ALA A 70 -4.90 -13.73 7.68
N GLU A 71 -4.84 -14.69 6.77
CA GLU A 71 -5.94 -15.25 6.00
C GLU A 71 -7.26 -14.93 6.70
N MET A 72 -8.03 -14.02 6.10
CA MET A 72 -9.40 -13.77 6.52
C MET A 72 -10.17 -15.05 6.26
N ALA A 73 -10.22 -15.90 7.30
CA ALA A 73 -11.24 -16.91 7.43
C ALA A 73 -12.59 -16.24 7.14
N PRO A 74 -13.40 -16.80 6.24
CA PRO A 74 -14.68 -16.20 5.90
C PRO A 74 -15.56 -16.29 7.14
N ARG A 75 -15.84 -15.13 7.72
CA ARG A 75 -16.81 -14.99 8.79
C ARG A 75 -18.17 -15.35 8.20
N ASN A 76 -18.61 -16.56 8.54
CA ASN A 76 -19.94 -17.10 8.33
C ASN A 76 -21.04 -16.11 8.76
N ASN A 77 -21.65 -15.43 7.79
CA ASN A 77 -23.04 -15.04 7.90
C ASN A 77 -23.83 -15.91 6.93
N SER A 78 -24.53 -16.89 7.50
CA SER A 78 -25.48 -17.76 6.83
C SER A 78 -26.46 -16.93 6.00
N ASN A 79 -26.50 -17.21 4.70
CA ASN A 79 -27.71 -17.41 3.88
C ASN A 79 -27.31 -17.38 2.41
N SER A 80 -27.13 -18.54 1.78
CA SER A 80 -27.60 -18.82 0.41
C SER A 80 -27.10 -20.18 -0.07
N LEU A 81 -28.03 -21.14 -0.04
CA LEU A 81 -28.25 -22.23 -1.00
C LEU A 81 -27.03 -22.86 -1.71
N THR A 82 -26.75 -24.07 -1.25
CA THR A 82 -25.98 -25.14 -1.88
C THR A 82 -26.26 -25.29 -3.38
N ILE A 83 -25.26 -25.04 -4.23
CA ILE A 83 -25.12 -25.74 -5.51
C ILE A 83 -23.68 -26.24 -5.60
N ARG A 84 -23.50 -27.52 -5.26
CA ARG A 84 -22.26 -28.25 -5.54
C ARG A 84 -22.21 -28.54 -7.03
N LYS A 85 -21.26 -27.95 -7.76
CA LYS A 85 -20.73 -28.56 -8.99
C LYS A 85 -19.22 -28.64 -8.88
N GLN A 86 -18.74 -29.86 -9.03
CA GLN A 86 -17.35 -30.28 -8.94
C GLN A 86 -16.55 -29.59 -10.05
N VAL A 87 -15.49 -28.88 -9.69
CA VAL A 87 -14.51 -28.38 -10.66
C VAL A 87 -13.61 -29.56 -11.03
N LYS A 88 -13.81 -30.13 -12.22
CA LYS A 88 -12.82 -31.01 -12.84
C LYS A 88 -11.61 -30.15 -13.20
N SER A 89 -10.41 -30.58 -12.81
CA SER A 89 -9.18 -29.98 -13.28
C SER A 89 -9.08 -30.18 -14.79
N ILE A 90 -9.00 -29.10 -15.55
CA ILE A 90 -8.65 -29.12 -16.97
C ILE A 90 -7.24 -28.53 -17.05
N GLN A 91 -6.30 -29.36 -17.51
CA GLN A 91 -4.94 -28.96 -17.86
C GLN A 91 -5.00 -27.92 -18.99
N PRO A 92 -4.09 -26.93 -19.03
CA PRO A 92 -4.07 -25.97 -20.12
C PRO A 92 -3.51 -26.66 -21.38
N ASP A 93 -4.37 -26.84 -22.37
CA ASP A 93 -3.96 -27.19 -23.73
C ASP A 93 -3.61 -25.90 -24.48
N LEU A 94 -2.45 -25.90 -25.13
CA LEU A 94 -1.87 -24.75 -25.83
C LEU A 94 -2.41 -24.70 -27.26
N GLU A 95 -3.60 -24.17 -27.49
CA GLU A 95 -4.05 -23.78 -28.84
C GLU A 95 -4.85 -22.47 -28.85
N GLU A 96 -4.40 -21.56 -29.72
CA GLU A 96 -5.02 -20.36 -30.28
C GLU A 96 -5.73 -19.34 -29.34
N VAL A 97 -5.03 -18.24 -29.07
CA VAL A 97 -5.63 -17.00 -28.59
C VAL A 97 -6.28 -16.28 -29.78
N ASP A 98 -7.60 -16.38 -29.90
CA ASP A 98 -8.41 -15.59 -30.82
C ASP A 98 -8.70 -14.22 -30.19
N TRP A 99 -8.06 -13.16 -30.71
CA TRP A 99 -8.26 -11.79 -30.24
C TRP A 99 -9.50 -11.21 -30.92
N THR A 100 -10.57 -11.00 -30.15
CA THR A 100 -11.78 -10.36 -30.66
C THR A 100 -11.52 -8.88 -30.95
N ASP A 101 -11.76 -8.44 -32.19
CA ASP A 101 -11.61 -7.05 -32.64
C ASP A 101 -12.55 -6.09 -31.88
N VAL A 102 -12.00 -4.93 -31.50
CA VAL A 102 -12.64 -3.91 -30.63
C VAL A 102 -13.63 -3.00 -31.40
N ASP A 103 -13.96 -3.29 -32.65
CA ASP A 103 -14.85 -2.43 -33.44
C ASP A 103 -16.30 -2.97 -33.62
N GLU A 104 -16.64 -4.14 -33.05
CA GLU A 104 -18.01 -4.68 -33.06
C GLU A 104 -18.72 -4.67 -31.70
N ILE A 105 -18.51 -3.64 -30.88
CA ILE A 105 -19.35 -3.46 -29.69
C ILE A 105 -20.68 -2.79 -30.09
N SER A 106 -21.63 -3.61 -30.55
CA SER A 106 -23.04 -3.22 -30.61
C SER A 106 -23.60 -3.16 -29.18
N VAL A 107 -23.48 -2.01 -28.52
CA VAL A 107 -24.01 -1.85 -27.17
C VAL A 107 -25.54 -1.79 -27.22
N ALA A 108 -26.20 -2.93 -27.04
CA ALA A 108 -27.60 -2.96 -26.61
C ALA A 108 -27.65 -2.49 -25.13
N ILE A 109 -27.58 -1.17 -24.92
CA ILE A 109 -27.84 -0.56 -23.61
C ILE A 109 -29.35 -0.47 -23.43
N GLU A 110 -29.98 -1.59 -23.08
CA GLU A 110 -31.27 -1.54 -22.41
C GLU A 110 -31.05 -1.84 -20.92
N GLY A 111 -31.30 -0.83 -20.06
CA GLY A 111 -31.74 -1.13 -18.69
C GLY A 111 -31.02 -0.46 -17.51
N ILE A 112 -30.15 0.54 -17.66
CA ILE A 112 -29.64 1.26 -16.49
C ILE A 112 -30.60 2.40 -16.10
N LYS A 113 -31.65 2.07 -15.31
CA LYS A 113 -32.53 3.09 -14.71
C LYS A 113 -31.83 3.76 -13.51
N SER A 114 -31.47 5.03 -13.67
CA SER A 114 -30.90 5.89 -12.63
C SER A 114 -31.88 6.11 -11.47
N LYS A 115 -31.39 6.03 -10.22
CA LYS A 115 -32.15 6.29 -8.98
C LYS A 115 -31.89 7.67 -8.36
N PHE A 116 -31.24 8.59 -9.06
CA PHE A 116 -31.06 9.95 -8.55
C PHE A 116 -32.27 10.80 -8.85
N THR A 117 -33.08 11.10 -7.82
CA THR A 117 -34.03 12.21 -7.87
C THR A 117 -33.29 13.52 -7.62
N LYS A 118 -33.38 14.48 -8.55
CA LYS A 118 -32.94 15.86 -8.29
C LYS A 118 -33.97 16.53 -7.37
N ARG A 119 -33.47 17.23 -6.35
CA ARG A 119 -34.26 18.14 -5.51
C ARG A 119 -34.65 19.38 -6.29
#